data_AF-A0A932R0K0-F1
#
_entry.id   AF-A0A932R0K0-F1
#
_cell.length_a   1.000
_cell.length_b   1.000
_cell.length_c   1.000
_cell.angle_alpha   90.00
_cell.angle_beta   90.00
_cell.angle_gamma   90.00
#
_symmetry.space_group_name_H-M   'P 1'
#
loop_
_entity.id
_entity.type
_entity.pdbx_description
1 polymer ?
#
loop_
_entity_poly.entity_id
_entity_poly.type
_entity_poly.pdbx_seq_one_letter_code
_entity_poly.pdbx_strand_id
1 'polypeptide(L)'
;MNLRKLQRYLEEYAKYISIMLMSFVVTLSVLYIYFINLSVLDTMTRQQNDRLISVASSDIGILENDYINLRDSLNLGVAKTMGFNDDFSKIHFSSENSNVAGSISLRGNEI
;
A
#
# COMPACT_ATOMS: atom_id res chain seq x y z
N MET A 1 -12.15 26.10 71.25
CA MET A 1 -12.00 25.21 70.07
C MET A 1 -10.54 24.77 69.99
N ASN A 2 -10.27 23.47 70.09
CA ASN A 2 -8.92 22.94 70.37
C ASN A 2 -8.01 22.99 69.10
N LEU A 3 -7.05 23.91 69.05
CA LEU A 3 -6.09 24.05 67.94
C LEU A 3 -5.36 22.74 67.59
N ARG A 4 -5.08 21.89 68.60
CA ARG A 4 -4.42 20.59 68.39
C ARG A 4 -5.26 19.59 67.59
N LYS A 5 -6.59 19.67 67.63
CA LYS A 5 -7.46 18.81 66.79
C LYS A 5 -7.42 19.28 65.34
N LEU A 6 -7.44 20.60 65.13
CA LEU A 6 -7.38 21.20 63.79
C LEU A 6 -6.05 20.89 63.08
N GLN A 7 -4.92 20.91 63.81
CA GLN A 7 -3.62 20.50 63.25
C GLN A 7 -3.61 19.05 62.77
N ARG A 8 -4.18 18.11 63.53
CA ARG A 8 -4.25 16.70 63.09
C ARG A 8 -5.10 16.51 61.83
N TYR A 9 -6.22 17.23 61.71
CA TYR A 9 -7.03 17.16 60.49
C TYR A 9 -6.25 17.63 59.26
N LEU A 10 -5.50 18.73 59.38
CA LEU A 10 -4.68 19.25 58.29
C LEU A 10 -3.59 18.26 57.84
N GLU A 11 -2.94 17.59 58.79
CA GLU A 11 -1.91 16.58 58.48
C GLU A 11 -2.50 15.36 57.75
N GLU A 12 -3.66 14.88 58.19
CA GLU A 12 -4.36 13.76 57.54
C GLU A 12 -4.73 14.11 56.10
N TYR A 13 -5.32 15.29 55.85
CA TYR A 13 -5.65 15.74 54.49
C TYR A 13 -4.41 15.90 53.60
N ALA A 14 -3.32 16.45 54.14
CA ALA A 14 -2.07 16.59 53.39
C ALA A 14 -1.51 15.23 52.95
N LYS A 15 -1.60 14.21 53.80
CA LYS A 15 -1.17 12.85 53.49
C LYS A 15 -1.99 12.25 52.35
N TYR A 16 -3.32 12.36 52.38
CA TYR A 16 -4.17 11.88 51.28
C TYR A 16 -3.87 12.57 49.95
N ILE A 17 -3.70 13.90 49.96
CA ILE A 17 -3.36 14.67 48.75
C ILE A 17 -2.01 14.21 48.19
N SER A 18 -1.01 13.98 49.04
CA SER A 18 0.31 13.52 48.60
C SER A 18 0.26 12.15 47.92
N ILE A 19 -0.51 11.20 48.45
CA ILE A 19 -0.68 9.86 47.88
C ILE A 19 -1.43 9.95 46.55
N MET A 20 -2.46 10.79 46.47
CA MET A 20 -3.22 10.98 45.23
C MET A 20 -2.34 11.56 44.13
N LEU A 21 -1.51 12.54 44.47
CA LEU A 21 -0.56 13.18 43.55
C LEU A 21 0.52 12.19 43.10
N MET A 22 1.06 11.37 44.00
CA MET A 22 2.00 10.31 43.69
C MET A 22 1.41 9.29 42.70
N SER A 23 0.18 8.84 42.97
CA SER A 23 -0.57 7.91 42.09
C SER A 23 -0.80 8.51 40.70
N PHE A 24 -1.13 9.80 40.63
CA PHE A 24 -1.33 10.51 39.38
C PHE A 24 -0.05 10.59 38.55
N VAL A 25 1.09 10.90 39.16
CA VAL A 25 2.40 10.93 38.50
C VAL A 25 2.80 9.55 37.96
N VAL A 26 2.58 8.49 38.73
CA VAL A 26 2.85 7.11 38.29
C VAL A 26 1.97 6.75 37.10
N THR A 27 0.68 7.09 37.15
CA THR A 27 -0.26 6.84 36.05
C THR A 27 0.16 7.56 34.77
N LEU A 28 0.53 8.84 34.87
CA LEU A 28 1.04 9.61 33.74
C LEU A 28 2.34 9.02 33.17
N SER A 29 3.22 8.52 34.03
CA SER A 29 4.49 7.91 33.61
C SER A 29 4.27 6.62 32.81
N VAL A 30 3.35 5.76 33.27
CA VAL A 30 2.96 4.54 32.55
C VAL A 30 2.33 4.89 31.20
N LEU A 31 1.43 5.87 31.19
CA LEU A 31 0.74 6.33 29.98
C LEU A 31 1.75 6.88 28.95
N TYR A 32 2.74 7.64 29.41
CA TYR A 32 3.80 8.20 28.57
C TYR A 32 4.61 7.11 27.87
N ILE A 33 5.08 6.11 28.62
CA ILE A 33 5.84 4.98 28.05
C ILE A 33 4.98 4.21 27.04
N TYR A 34 3.71 3.96 27.36
CA TYR A 34 2.77 3.29 26.46
C TYR A 34 2.60 4.05 25.14
N PHE A 35 2.36 5.36 25.19
CA PHE A 35 2.16 6.17 23.99
C PHE A 35 3.43 6.29 23.14
N ILE A 36 4.61 6.39 23.75
CA ILE A 36 5.86 6.38 23.00
C ILE A 36 6.03 5.07 22.24
N ASN A 37 5.82 3.93 22.89
CA ASN A 37 5.96 2.63 22.24
C ASN A 37 5.01 2.51 21.04
N LEU A 38 3.75 2.93 21.21
CA LEU A 38 2.77 2.91 20.13
C LEU A 38 3.19 3.82 18.97
N SER A 39 3.65 5.05 19.26
CA SER A 39 4.07 6.01 18.24
C SER A 39 5.31 5.57 17.47
N VAL A 40 6.29 4.97 18.17
CA VAL A 40 7.52 4.44 17.54
C VAL A 40 7.18 3.26 16.63
N LEU A 41 6.36 2.31 17.10
CA LEU A 41 5.96 1.15 16.31
C LEU A 41 5.17 1.55 15.06
N ASP A 42 4.24 2.50 15.18
CA ASP A 42 3.47 3.01 14.06
C ASP A 42 4.37 3.67 13.01
N THR A 43 5.29 4.53 13.46
CA THR A 43 6.24 5.20 12.56
C THR A 43 7.16 4.19 11.87
N MET A 44 7.66 3.19 12.59
CA MET A 44 8.50 2.13 12.01
C MET A 44 7.74 1.29 10.98
N THR A 45 6.51 0.89 11.30
CA THR A 45 5.67 0.09 10.40
C THR A 45 5.34 0.86 9.13
N ARG A 46 5.02 2.15 9.26
CA ARG A 46 4.79 3.02 8.11
C ARG A 46 6.02 3.13 7.22
N GLN A 47 7.21 3.33 7.79
CA GLN A 47 8.45 3.37 7.03
C GLN A 47 8.75 2.05 6.31
N GLN A 48 8.46 0.91 6.95
CA GLN A 48 8.62 -0.39 6.31
C GLN A 48 7.66 -0.56 5.13
N ASN A 49 6.40 -0.16 5.28
CA ASN A 49 5.41 -0.20 4.21
C ASN A 49 5.82 0.71 3.04
N ASP A 50 6.28 1.94 3.31
CA ASP A 50 6.74 2.87 2.28
C ASP A 50 7.92 2.29 1.49
N ARG A 51 8.86 1.60 2.16
CA ARG A 51 9.96 0.91 1.50
C ARG A 51 9.48 -0.25 0.62
N LEU A 52 8.56 -1.07 1.12
CA LEU A 52 7.99 -2.18 0.34
C LEU A 52 7.25 -1.67 -0.90
N ILE A 53 6.49 -0.58 -0.76
CA ILE A 53 5.83 0.08 -1.90
C ILE A 53 6.87 0.57 -2.91
N SER A 54 7.97 1.19 -2.44
CA SER A 54 9.04 1.66 -3.33
C SER A 54 9.71 0.53 -4.09
N VAL A 55 9.99 -0.60 -3.43
CA VAL A 55 10.57 -1.78 -4.08
C VAL A 55 9.60 -2.35 -5.11
N ALA A 56 8.34 -2.57 -4.73
CA ALA A 56 7.31 -3.08 -5.64
C ALA A 56 7.13 -2.17 -6.87
N SER A 57 7.16 -0.85 -6.68
CA SER A 57 7.07 0.13 -7.78
C SER A 57 8.27 0.03 -8.72
N SER A 58 9.46 -0.20 -8.18
CA SER A 58 10.66 -0.44 -8.99
C SER A 58 10.54 -1.74 -9.80
N ASP A 59 10.06 -2.82 -9.18
CA ASP A 59 9.89 -4.11 -9.84
C ASP A 59 8.85 -4.02 -10.97
N ILE A 60 7.75 -3.28 -10.75
CA ILE A 60 6.76 -2.97 -11.80
C ILE A 60 7.42 -2.18 -12.94
N GLY A 61 8.23 -1.16 -12.64
CA GLY A 61 8.91 -0.37 -13.66
C GLY A 61 9.89 -1.20 -14.51
N ILE A 62 10.59 -2.16 -13.89
CA ILE A 62 11.44 -3.12 -14.60
C ILE A 62 10.58 -3.99 -15.51
N LEU A 63 9.49 -4.54 -14.99
CA LEU A 63 8.59 -5.41 -15.76
C LEU A 63 7.91 -4.68 -16.94
N GLU A 64 7.51 -3.42 -16.74
CA GLU A 64 6.97 -2.57 -17.81
C GLU A 64 8.00 -2.30 -18.90
N ASN A 65 9.24 -2.02 -18.51
CA ASN A 65 10.34 -1.84 -19.47
C ASN A 65 10.60 -3.13 -20.25
N ASP A 66 10.67 -4.28 -19.57
CA ASP A 66 10.85 -5.58 -20.20
C ASP A 66 9.70 -5.90 -21.17
N TYR A 67 8.47 -5.56 -20.81
CA TYR A 67 7.30 -5.71 -21.69
C TYR A 67 7.40 -4.82 -22.93
N ILE A 68 7.81 -3.55 -22.78
CA ILE A 68 8.03 -2.64 -23.91
C ILE A 68 9.11 -3.19 -24.84
N ASN A 69 10.24 -3.64 -24.28
CA ASN A 69 11.33 -4.22 -25.06
C ASN A 69 10.90 -5.48 -25.81
N LEU A 70 10.12 -6.36 -25.17
CA LEU A 70 9.58 -7.54 -25.82
C LEU A 70 8.61 -7.17 -26.94
N ARG A 71 7.70 -6.22 -26.70
CA ARG A 71 6.76 -5.73 -27.71
C ARG A 71 7.48 -5.12 -28.91
N ASP A 72 8.52 -4.32 -28.66
CA ASP A 72 9.29 -3.68 -29.71
C ASP A 72 10.15 -4.70 -30.49
N SER A 73 10.59 -5.79 -29.85
CA SER A 73 11.24 -6.91 -30.52
C SER A 73 10.31 -7.72 -31.44
N LEU A 74 9.01 -7.75 -31.13
CA LEU A 74 7.97 -8.40 -31.92
C LEU A 74 7.46 -7.53 -33.08
N ASN A 75 8.03 -6.34 -33.28
CA ASN A 75 7.63 -5.45 -34.35
C ASN A 75 7.93 -6.05 -35.74
N LEU A 76 6.92 -6.04 -36.62
CA LEU A 76 6.99 -6.44 -38.03
C LEU A 76 8.20 -5.84 -38.78
N GLY A 77 8.65 -4.64 -38.39
CA GLY A 77 9.87 -4.02 -38.93
C GLY A 77 11.12 -4.88 -38.72
N VAL A 78 11.28 -5.50 -37.54
CA VAL A 78 12.41 -6.40 -37.22
C VAL A 78 12.31 -7.70 -38.02
N ALA A 79 11.11 -8.28 -38.10
CA ALA A 79 10.86 -9.48 -38.90
C ALA A 79 11.23 -9.26 -40.38
N LYS A 80 10.86 -8.10 -40.93
CA LYS A 80 11.19 -7.70 -42.31
C LYS A 80 12.70 -7.53 -42.53
N THR A 81 13.43 -6.98 -41.55
CA THR A 81 14.90 -6.89 -41.60
C THR A 81 15.60 -8.25 -41.46
N MET A 82 14.97 -9.23 -40.80
CA MET A 82 15.47 -10.61 -40.70
C MET A 82 15.13 -11.46 -41.94
N GLY A 83 14.54 -10.87 -42.98
CA GLY A 83 14.24 -11.54 -44.25
C GLY A 83 12.90 -12.28 -44.28
N PHE A 84 12.05 -12.11 -43.25
CA PHE A 84 10.66 -12.58 -43.34
C PHE A 84 9.88 -11.66 -44.28
N ASN A 85 9.38 -12.24 -45.37
CA ASN A 85 8.49 -11.55 -46.30
C ASN A 85 7.04 -11.83 -45.92
N ASP A 86 6.22 -10.78 -45.95
CA ASP A 86 4.78 -10.89 -45.75
C ASP A 86 4.17 -11.73 -46.89
N ASP A 87 3.77 -12.97 -46.60
CA ASP A 87 3.05 -13.82 -47.55
C ASP A 87 1.54 -13.51 -47.47
N PHE A 88 1.11 -12.51 -48.23
CA PHE A 88 -0.31 -12.15 -48.36
C PHE A 88 -1.13 -13.16 -49.19
N SER A 89 -0.53 -14.26 -49.69
CA SER A 89 -1.24 -15.26 -50.48
C SER A 89 -2.05 -16.25 -49.64
N LYS A 90 -1.72 -16.39 -48.34
CA LYS A 90 -2.44 -17.24 -47.37
C LYS A 90 -2.73 -16.46 -46.09
N ILE A 91 -3.86 -15.77 -46.09
CA ILE A 91 -4.38 -15.13 -44.89
C ILE A 91 -4.89 -16.23 -43.94
N HIS A 92 -4.03 -16.70 -43.03
CA HIS A 92 -4.43 -17.57 -41.94
C HIS A 92 -4.97 -16.70 -40.79
N PHE A 93 -6.28 -16.49 -40.76
CA PHE A 93 -6.94 -16.01 -39.55
C PHE A 93 -6.91 -17.14 -38.51
N SER A 94 -6.30 -16.89 -37.35
CA SER A 94 -6.48 -17.75 -36.18
C SER A 94 -7.92 -17.56 -35.68
N SER A 95 -8.82 -18.41 -36.16
CA SER A 95 -10.16 -18.57 -35.60
C SER A 95 -10.00 -19.23 -34.23
N GLU A 96 -10.14 -18.44 -33.16
CA GLU A 96 -10.43 -18.99 -31.84
C GLU A 96 -11.82 -19.62 -31.93
N ASN A 97 -11.88 -20.91 -31.63
CA ASN A 97 -13.06 -21.77 -31.81
C ASN A 97 -14.20 -21.36 -30.85
N SER A 98 -14.87 -20.24 -31.11
CA SER A 98 -16.12 -19.89 -30.45
C SER A 98 -17.28 -20.38 -31.32
N ASN A 99 -17.81 -21.56 -30.98
CA ASN A 99 -19.09 -22.05 -31.48
C ASN A 99 -20.21 -21.08 -31.07
N VAL A 100 -20.50 -20.08 -31.89
CA VAL A 100 -21.75 -19.32 -31.82
C VAL A 100 -22.44 -19.42 -33.16
N ALA A 101 -23.30 -20.41 -33.26
CA ALA A 101 -24.22 -20.58 -34.38
C ALA A 101 -25.20 -19.41 -34.42
N GLY A 102 -25.11 -18.61 -35.47
CA GLY A 102 -26.17 -17.71 -35.92
C GLY A 102 -26.12 -16.28 -35.39
N SER A 103 -25.59 -15.36 -36.21
CA SER A 103 -26.40 -14.27 -36.75
C SER A 103 -25.68 -13.56 -37.90
N ILE A 104 -26.46 -13.24 -38.92
CA ILE A 104 -26.08 -12.51 -40.13
C ILE A 104 -26.43 -11.02 -39.92
N SER A 105 -25.55 -10.10 -40.31
CA SER A 105 -25.90 -8.81 -40.95
C SER A 105 -24.62 -8.13 -41.45
N LEU A 106 -24.30 -8.18 -42.75
CA LEU A 106 -24.79 -7.38 -43.89
C LEU A 106 -24.05 -6.05 -44.12
N ARG A 107 -23.62 -5.90 -45.39
CA ARG A 107 -23.62 -4.68 -46.23
C ARG A 107 -22.65 -3.55 -45.84
N GLY A 108 -21.55 -3.49 -46.58
CA GLY A 108 -21.47 -2.69 -47.81
C GLY A 108 -21.43 -1.17 -47.68
N ASN A 109 -20.45 -0.59 -48.39
CA ASN A 109 -20.23 0.85 -48.67
C ASN A 109 -19.63 1.60 -47.47
N GLU A 110 -18.66 2.51 -47.60
CA GLU A 110 -18.64 3.66 -48.51
C GLU A 110 -17.21 4.09 -48.92
N ILE A 111 -17.15 4.61 -50.16
CA ILE A 111 -16.14 5.43 -50.89
C ILE A 111 -14.71 4.93 -51.11
#